data_AF-A0A843J2I2-F1
#
_entry.id   AF-A0A843J2I2-F1
#
_cell.length_a   1.000
_cell.length_b   1.000
_cell.length_c   1.000
_cell.angle_alpha   90.00
_cell.angle_beta   90.00
_cell.angle_gamma   90.00
#
_symmetry.space_group_name_H-M   'P 1'
#
loop_
_entity.id
_entity.type
_entity.pdbx_description
1 polymer ?
#
loop_
_entity_poly.entity_id
_entity_poly.type
_entity_poly.pdbx_seq_one_letter_code
_entity_poly.pdbx_strand_id
1 'polypeptide(L)' 'MKTFREKFEPKTSVRVSMSDFRIDGDLINLPLYAIEALPKAVAKK' A
#
# COMPACT_ATOMS: atom_id res chain seq x y z
N MET A 1 -10.46 -8.20 2.83
CA MET A 1 -9.71 -7.47 1.77
C MET A 1 -8.59 -8.32 1.15
N LYS A 2 -8.83 -9.63 0.90
CA LYS A 2 -7.90 -10.54 0.20
C LYS A 2 -8.18 -10.61 -1.31
N THR A 3 -9.42 -10.31 -1.71
CA THR A 3 -9.98 -10.61 -3.03
C THR A 3 -9.52 -9.75 -4.19
N PHE A 4 -8.93 -8.57 -3.98
CA PHE A 4 -8.48 -7.72 -5.10
C PHE A 4 -7.04 -8.04 -5.52
N ARG A 5 -6.13 -8.21 -4.55
CA ARG A 5 -4.73 -8.54 -4.83
C ARG A 5 -4.59 -9.95 -5.40
N GLU A 6 -5.31 -10.92 -4.84
CA GLU A 6 -5.28 -12.32 -5.33
C GLU A 6 -5.90 -12.48 -6.73
N LYS A 7 -6.83 -11.59 -7.11
CA LYS A 7 -7.54 -11.68 -8.39
C LYS A 7 -6.89 -10.90 -9.53
N PHE A 8 -6.19 -9.82 -9.21
CA PHE A 8 -5.66 -8.90 -10.22
C PHE A 8 -4.14 -8.75 -10.20
N GLU A 9 -3.44 -9.39 -9.25
CA GLU A 9 -1.98 -9.34 -9.07
C GLU A 9 -1.37 -7.97 -9.43
N PRO A 10 -1.85 -6.88 -8.80
CA PRO A 10 -1.39 -5.55 -9.15
C PRO A 10 0.10 -5.43 -8.79
N LYS A 11 0.90 -4.90 -9.74
CA LYS A 11 2.35 -4.63 -9.58
C LYS A 11 2.70 -3.78 -8.36
N THR A 12 1.75 -3.05 -7.80
CA THR A 12 1.89 -2.28 -6.56
C THR A 12 0.53 -2.29 -5.85
N SER A 13 0.48 -2.77 -4.62
CA SER A 13 -0.67 -2.70 -3.72
C SER A 13 -0.38 -1.76 -2.57
N VAL A 14 -1.32 -0.88 -2.24
CA VAL A 14 -1.21 -0.04 -1.04
C VAL A 14 -2.38 -0.37 -0.11
N ARG A 15 -2.07 -0.71 1.14
CA ARG A 15 -3.05 -0.87 2.22
C ARG A 15 -2.90 0.30 3.16
N VAL A 16 -4.01 0.98 3.46
CA VAL A 16 -4.03 2.03 4.47
C VAL A 16 -4.70 1.50 5.74
N SER A 17 -4.02 1.54 6.89
CA SER A 17 -4.55 1.06 8.18
C SER A 17 -4.02 1.88 9.36
N MET A 18 -4.49 1.60 10.57
CA MET A 18 -3.91 2.17 11.82
C MET A 18 -2.53 1.57 12.18
N SER A 19 -1.90 0.82 11.27
CA SER A 19 -0.63 0.13 11.52
C SER A 19 0.55 0.97 11.03
N ASP A 20 1.73 0.70 11.59
CA ASP A 20 2.96 1.38 11.17
C ASP A 20 3.29 1.16 9.69
N PHE A 21 4.07 2.10 9.14
CA PHE A 21 4.55 2.02 7.77
C PHE A 21 5.43 0.79 7.56
N ARG A 22 5.05 -0.08 6.63
CA ARG A 22 5.83 -1.27 6.25
C ARG A 22 5.76 -1.50 4.75
N ILE A 23 6.87 -1.95 4.17
CA ILE A 23 6.95 -2.32 2.76
C ILE A 23 7.24 -3.82 2.69
N ASP A 24 6.26 -4.60 2.29
CA ASP A 24 6.34 -6.05 2.04
C ASP A 24 6.37 -6.30 0.52
N GLY A 25 7.52 -5.99 -0.10
CA GLY A 25 7.71 -6.09 -1.55
C GLY A 25 6.74 -5.18 -2.30
N ASP A 26 5.79 -5.77 -3.03
CA ASP A 26 4.76 -5.03 -3.77
C ASP A 26 3.56 -4.61 -2.90
N LEU A 27 3.60 -4.81 -1.57
CA LEU A 27 2.57 -4.36 -0.64
C LEU A 27 3.12 -3.26 0.27
N ILE A 28 2.59 -2.06 0.14
CA ILE A 28 2.90 -0.94 1.02
C ILE A 28 1.78 -0.82 2.04
N ASN A 29 2.09 -1.08 3.31
CA ASN A 29 1.23 -0.73 4.44
C ASN A 29 1.54 0.71 4.84
N LEU A 30 0.58 1.60 4.61
CA LEU A 30 0.66 3.02 4.93
C LEU A 30 -0.25 3.32 6.13
N PRO A 31 0.26 3.98 7.18
CA PRO A 31 -0.61 4.42 8.26
C PRO A 31 -1.65 5.43 7.76
N LEU A 32 -2.85 5.44 8.36
CA LEU A 32 -3.93 6.38 8.03
C LEU A 32 -3.49 7.84 8.13
N TYR A 33 -2.68 8.19 9.13
CA TYR A 33 -2.15 9.55 9.29
C TYR A 33 -1.20 9.97 8.17
N ALA A 34 -0.63 9.01 7.44
CA ALA A 34 0.31 9.24 6.36
C ALA A 34 -0.35 9.09 4.98
N ILE A 35 -1.69 9.03 4.90
CA ILE A 35 -2.42 8.87 3.63
C ILE A 35 -2.08 9.96 2.60
N GLU A 36 -1.78 11.17 3.05
CA GLU A 36 -1.32 12.28 2.19
C GLU A 36 0.02 11.99 1.50
N ALA A 37 0.82 11.07 2.03
CA ALA A 37 2.07 10.61 1.43
C ALA A 37 1.87 9.50 0.38
N LEU A 38 0.63 9.02 0.17
CA LEU A 38 0.32 7.98 -0.81
C LEU A 38 0.79 8.31 -2.24
N PRO A 39 0.61 9.53 -2.77
CA PRO A 39 1.15 9.89 -4.08
C PRO A 39 2.68 9.74 -4.15
N LYS A 40 3.38 10.09 -3.06
CA LYS A 40 4.85 9.93 -2.95
C LYS A 40 5.27 8.47 -2.83
N ALA A 41 4.47 7.65 -2.14
CA ALA A 41 4.73 6.23 -1.96
C ALA A 41 4.56 5.46 -3.28
N VAL A 42 3.62 5.87 -4.14
CA VAL A 42 3.37 5.24 -5.45
C VAL A 42 4.31 5.78 -6.54
N ALA A 43 4.73 7.05 -6.46
CA ALA A 43 5.59 7.69 -7.47
C ALA A 43 7.08 7.31 -7.38
N LYS A 44 7.52 6.60 -6.33
CA LYS A 44 8.94 6.27 -6.12
C LYS A 44 9.44 5.06 -6.93
N LYS A 45 8.77 4.71 -8.03
CA LYS A 45 9.11 3.59 -8.91
C LYS A 45 9.79 4.07 -10.18
#